data_AF-A0A6G1KUQ8-F1
#
_entry.id   AF-A0A6G1KUQ8-F1
#
_cell.length_a   1.000
_cell.length_b   1.000
_cell.length_c   1.000
_cell.angle_alpha   90.00
_cell.angle_beta   90.00
_cell.angle_gamma   90.00
#
_symmetry.space_group_name_H-M   'P 1'
#
loop_
_entity.id
_entity.type
_entity.pdbx_description
1 polymer ?
#
loop_
_entity_poly.entity_id
_entity_poly.type
_entity_poly.pdbx_seq_one_letter_code
_entity_poly.pdbx_strand_id
1 'polypeptide(L)'
;VGKPTDGKGLTIEAWAQGFMVGALIIMACVTFANMRKGVLLHKLILVELVFGMFHGTFIFTEPPVYHWYLSATAIPLNISWSLHNVIAWLKNKPFLPRWASIFYIATVILVQPYWVLEIVANFLYFANDSNLFVYTRPYEALFRDPWWIFTVLNLLWNIKTRYEFGYIELVRASPRFGVLIGAMFLSIAFIITDICAVTHVFSGAGLPDGINPFWKLAFVFKCLTDTIILDDFKTALDRLKRHKMQIFGSTIDSEGNR
;
A
#
# COMPACT_ATOMS: atom_id res chain seq x y z
N VAL A 1 -21.71 8.68 -16.03
CA VAL A 1 -20.60 8.27 -16.96
C VAL A 1 -20.57 6.75 -17.03
N GLY A 2 -20.49 6.16 -18.23
CA GLY A 2 -20.49 4.70 -18.42
C GLY A 2 -19.10 4.08 -18.48
N LYS A 3 -19.03 2.76 -18.76
CA LYS A 3 -17.79 2.07 -19.12
C LYS A 3 -17.04 2.88 -20.20
N PRO A 4 -15.71 3.05 -20.10
CA PRO A 4 -14.95 3.72 -21.15
C PRO A 4 -15.17 3.05 -22.51
N THR A 5 -15.71 3.80 -23.46
CA THR A 5 -15.93 3.32 -24.85
C THR A 5 -14.80 3.75 -25.79
N ASP A 6 -13.93 4.66 -25.35
CA ASP A 6 -12.78 5.09 -26.14
C ASP A 6 -11.69 4.01 -26.08
N GLY A 7 -11.09 3.70 -27.23
CA GLY A 7 -10.07 2.64 -27.30
C GLY A 7 -8.85 2.92 -26.41
N LYS A 8 -8.51 4.20 -26.19
CA LYS A 8 -7.35 4.58 -25.36
C LYS A 8 -7.63 4.39 -23.87
N GLY A 9 -8.73 4.93 -23.35
CA GLY A 9 -9.13 4.77 -21.95
C GLY A 9 -9.42 3.32 -21.60
N LEU A 10 -10.06 2.56 -22.49
CA LEU A 10 -10.27 1.12 -22.30
C LEU A 10 -8.93 0.36 -22.21
N THR A 11 -7.97 0.67 -23.08
CA THR A 11 -6.65 0.02 -23.08
C THR A 11 -5.88 0.32 -21.80
N ILE A 12 -5.86 1.58 -21.36
CA ILE A 12 -5.16 1.99 -20.13
C ILE A 12 -5.78 1.32 -18.91
N GLU A 13 -7.11 1.32 -18.82
CA GLU A 13 -7.82 0.73 -17.69
C GLU A 13 -7.63 -0.79 -17.65
N ALA A 14 -7.77 -1.48 -18.79
CA ALA A 14 -7.55 -2.92 -18.89
C ALA A 14 -6.11 -3.31 -18.55
N TRP A 15 -5.12 -2.56 -19.06
CA TRP A 15 -3.71 -2.79 -18.71
C TRP A 15 -3.45 -2.62 -17.21
N ALA A 16 -3.93 -1.52 -16.63
CA ALA A 16 -3.68 -1.22 -15.23
C ALA A 16 -4.38 -2.21 -14.29
N GLN A 17 -5.59 -2.65 -14.63
CA GLN A 17 -6.28 -3.72 -13.92
C GLN A 17 -5.56 -5.06 -14.04
N GLY A 18 -5.15 -5.44 -15.25
CA GLY A 18 -4.40 -6.68 -15.50
C GLY A 18 -3.09 -6.71 -14.71
N PHE A 19 -2.34 -5.60 -14.72
CA PHE A 19 -1.14 -5.44 -13.90
C PHE A 19 -1.44 -5.59 -12.41
N MET A 20 -2.47 -4.89 -11.90
CA MET A 20 -2.84 -4.94 -10.49
C MET A 20 -3.19 -6.37 -10.06
N VAL A 21 -4.15 -7.02 -10.73
CA VAL A 21 -4.59 -8.37 -10.39
C VAL A 21 -3.45 -9.37 -10.54
N GLY A 22 -2.70 -9.31 -11.64
CA GLY A 22 -1.57 -10.20 -11.87
C GLY A 22 -0.50 -10.09 -10.77
N ALA A 23 -0.14 -8.87 -10.38
CA ALA A 23 0.82 -8.65 -9.31
C ALA A 23 0.30 -9.16 -7.95
N LEU A 24 -0.96 -8.89 -7.62
CA LEU A 24 -1.58 -9.36 -6.38
C LEU A 24 -1.66 -10.89 -6.30
N ILE A 25 -1.96 -11.58 -7.41
CA ILE A 25 -1.95 -13.05 -7.48
C ILE A 25 -0.57 -13.59 -7.15
N ILE A 26 0.48 -13.07 -7.80
CA ILE A 26 1.86 -13.52 -7.56
C ILE A 26 2.26 -13.27 -6.11
N MET A 27 1.96 -12.09 -5.56
CA MET A 27 2.23 -11.76 -4.16
C MET A 27 1.44 -12.65 -3.19
N ALA A 28 0.20 -13.02 -3.52
CA ALA A 28 -0.63 -13.91 -2.71
C ALA A 28 -0.03 -15.33 -2.69
N CYS A 29 0.41 -15.84 -3.84
CA CYS A 29 1.10 -17.12 -3.95
C CYS A 29 2.39 -17.14 -3.11
N VAL A 30 3.22 -16.10 -3.20
CA VAL A 30 4.45 -15.96 -2.40
C VAL A 30 4.12 -15.89 -0.90
N THR A 31 3.15 -15.05 -0.52
CA THR A 31 2.71 -14.92 0.88
C THR A 31 2.19 -16.24 1.43
N PHE A 32 1.43 -16.99 0.64
CA PHE A 32 0.92 -18.30 1.03
C PHE A 32 2.05 -19.32 1.18
N ALA A 33 2.97 -19.39 0.22
CA ALA A 33 4.12 -20.31 0.25
C ALA A 33 5.04 -20.06 1.46
N ASN A 34 5.22 -18.80 1.84
CA ASN A 34 6.10 -18.41 2.96
C ASN A 34 5.35 -18.31 4.31
N MET A 35 4.05 -18.64 4.35
CA MET A 35 3.22 -18.48 5.54
C MET A 35 3.68 -19.39 6.69
N ARG A 36 3.98 -18.79 7.85
CA ARG A 36 4.33 -19.55 9.06
C ARG A 36 3.10 -19.78 9.95
N LYS A 37 2.96 -21.00 10.48
CA LYS A 37 1.88 -21.37 11.41
C LYS A 37 1.94 -20.48 12.65
N GLY A 38 0.81 -19.88 13.02
CA GLY A 38 0.66 -19.05 14.21
C GLY A 38 0.98 -17.56 14.04
N VAL A 39 1.42 -17.11 12.86
CA VAL A 39 1.71 -15.68 12.62
C VAL A 39 0.51 -15.00 11.94
N LEU A 40 -0.24 -14.19 12.69
CA LEU A 40 -1.42 -13.48 12.21
C LEU A 40 -1.13 -12.55 11.03
N LEU A 41 0.04 -11.90 11.01
CA LEU A 41 0.41 -10.91 9.99
C LEU A 41 0.36 -11.46 8.56
N HIS A 42 0.84 -12.69 8.34
CA HIS A 42 0.81 -13.33 7.02
C HIS A 42 -0.63 -13.59 6.54
N LYS A 43 -1.53 -13.95 7.46
CA LYS A 43 -2.94 -14.18 7.15
C LYS A 43 -3.63 -12.87 6.77
N LEU A 44 -3.35 -11.78 7.49
CA LEU A 44 -3.91 -10.46 7.18
C LEU A 44 -3.43 -9.96 5.82
N ILE A 45 -2.13 -10.10 5.50
CA ILE A 45 -1.58 -9.74 4.19
C ILE A 45 -2.24 -10.57 3.09
N LEU A 46 -2.42 -11.88 3.28
CA LEU A 46 -3.12 -12.69 2.29
C LEU A 46 -4.57 -12.21 2.05
N VAL A 47 -5.30 -11.86 3.12
CA VAL A 47 -6.67 -11.35 3.03
C VAL A 47 -6.72 -9.98 2.34
N GLU A 48 -5.79 -9.09 2.65
CA GLU A 48 -5.62 -7.80 1.97
C GLU A 48 -5.45 -7.99 0.46
N LEU A 49 -4.53 -8.87 0.05
CA LEU A 49 -4.26 -9.15 -1.37
C LEU A 49 -5.51 -9.73 -2.04
N VAL A 50 -6.20 -10.67 -1.40
CA VAL A 50 -7.43 -11.30 -1.92
C VAL A 50 -8.54 -10.28 -2.12
N PHE A 51 -8.77 -9.41 -1.13
CA PHE A 51 -9.79 -8.39 -1.26
C PHE A 51 -9.46 -7.33 -2.32
N GLY A 52 -8.18 -6.98 -2.49
CA GLY A 52 -7.75 -6.07 -3.55
C GLY A 52 -8.00 -6.61 -4.97
N MET A 53 -7.96 -7.93 -5.16
CA MET A 53 -8.15 -8.55 -6.48
C MET A 53 -9.57 -8.41 -7.04
N PHE A 54 -10.61 -8.39 -6.21
CA PHE A 54 -12.00 -8.35 -6.67
C PHE A 54 -12.30 -7.13 -7.56
N HIS A 55 -11.74 -5.96 -7.21
CA HIS A 55 -11.95 -4.73 -7.97
C HIS A 55 -11.22 -4.70 -9.31
N GLY A 56 -10.29 -5.61 -9.59
CA GLY A 56 -9.63 -5.65 -10.89
C GLY A 56 -10.42 -6.33 -12.00
N THR A 57 -11.69 -6.68 -11.77
CA THR A 57 -12.53 -7.42 -12.74
C THR A 57 -13.64 -6.57 -13.35
N PHE A 58 -13.84 -5.32 -12.90
CA PHE A 58 -15.05 -4.59 -13.27
C PHE A 58 -15.14 -4.23 -14.75
N ILE A 59 -14.00 -4.11 -15.45
CA ILE A 59 -13.97 -3.72 -16.86
C ILE A 59 -14.60 -4.77 -17.78
N PHE A 60 -14.75 -6.02 -17.31
CA PHE A 60 -15.36 -7.10 -18.08
C PHE A 60 -16.88 -6.95 -18.23
N THR A 61 -17.52 -6.19 -17.35
CA THR A 61 -18.98 -5.99 -17.38
C THR A 61 -19.37 -4.85 -18.32
N GLU A 62 -20.61 -4.86 -18.78
CA GLU A 62 -21.20 -3.81 -19.63
C GLU A 62 -22.45 -3.22 -18.98
N PRO A 63 -22.87 -1.99 -19.34
CA PRO A 63 -24.15 -1.46 -18.92
C PRO A 63 -25.31 -2.41 -19.29
N PRO A 64 -26.33 -2.57 -18.43
CA PRO A 64 -26.60 -1.83 -17.19
C PRO A 64 -25.91 -2.40 -15.94
N VAL A 65 -25.24 -3.55 -16.01
CA VAL A 65 -24.66 -4.21 -14.82
C VAL A 65 -23.36 -3.52 -14.35
N TYR A 66 -22.70 -2.80 -15.25
CA TYR A 66 -21.40 -2.16 -15.01
C TYR A 66 -21.32 -1.35 -13.71
N HIS A 67 -22.27 -0.43 -13.47
CA HIS A 67 -22.21 0.45 -12.30
C HIS A 67 -22.40 -0.32 -10.99
N TRP A 68 -23.33 -1.27 -10.95
CA TRP A 68 -23.51 -2.16 -9.81
C TRP A 68 -22.25 -2.98 -9.51
N TYR A 69 -21.67 -3.60 -10.53
CA TYR A 69 -20.50 -4.45 -10.35
C TYR A 69 -19.25 -3.65 -9.97
N LEU A 70 -19.05 -2.47 -10.56
CA LEU A 70 -17.99 -1.54 -10.19
C LEU A 70 -18.07 -1.15 -8.71
N SER A 71 -19.23 -0.67 -8.25
CA SER A 71 -19.39 -0.23 -6.86
C SER A 71 -19.36 -1.39 -5.87
N ALA A 72 -19.94 -2.55 -6.22
CA ALA A 72 -19.90 -3.74 -5.37
C ALA A 72 -18.47 -4.26 -5.18
N THR A 73 -17.67 -4.26 -6.26
CA THR A 73 -16.26 -4.67 -6.18
C THR A 73 -15.36 -3.61 -5.52
N ALA A 74 -15.79 -2.35 -5.41
CA ALA A 74 -15.07 -1.32 -4.66
C ALA A 74 -15.13 -1.53 -3.13
N ILE A 75 -16.16 -2.22 -2.63
CA ILE A 75 -16.28 -2.58 -1.20
C ILE A 75 -15.07 -3.40 -0.72
N PRO A 76 -14.72 -4.56 -1.32
CA PRO A 76 -13.54 -5.31 -0.90
C PRO A 76 -12.23 -4.53 -1.13
N LEU A 77 -12.14 -3.66 -2.13
CA LEU A 77 -10.97 -2.80 -2.28
C LEU A 77 -10.79 -1.85 -1.08
N ASN A 78 -11.86 -1.21 -0.61
CA ASN A 78 -11.80 -0.34 0.57
C ASN A 78 -11.47 -1.12 1.85
N ILE A 79 -11.96 -2.37 1.96
CA ILE A 79 -11.56 -3.28 3.04
C ILE A 79 -10.05 -3.58 2.94
N SER A 80 -9.54 -3.83 1.74
CA SER A 80 -8.11 -4.05 1.50
C SER A 80 -7.26 -2.83 1.90
N TRP A 81 -7.66 -1.61 1.52
CA TRP A 81 -6.98 -0.38 1.96
C TRP A 81 -7.01 -0.19 3.47
N SER A 82 -8.13 -0.50 4.12
CA SER A 82 -8.24 -0.44 5.58
C SER A 82 -7.31 -1.48 6.23
N LEU A 83 -7.27 -2.70 5.70
CA LEU A 83 -6.37 -3.76 6.17
C LEU A 83 -4.91 -3.39 5.98
N HIS A 84 -4.53 -2.78 4.86
CA HIS A 84 -3.18 -2.26 4.61
C HIS A 84 -2.73 -1.35 5.75
N ASN A 85 -3.57 -0.39 6.14
CA ASN A 85 -3.29 0.53 7.23
C ASN A 85 -3.19 -0.18 8.59
N VAL A 86 -3.98 -1.23 8.83
CA VAL A 86 -3.88 -2.07 10.04
C VAL A 86 -2.57 -2.89 10.03
N ILE A 87 -2.16 -3.42 8.89
CA ILE A 87 -0.92 -4.18 8.72
C ILE A 87 0.29 -3.26 8.96
N ALA A 88 0.26 -2.06 8.38
CA ALA A 88 1.25 -1.01 8.61
C ALA A 88 1.32 -0.59 10.09
N TRP A 89 0.18 -0.48 10.77
CA TRP A 89 0.12 -0.27 12.22
C TRP A 89 0.75 -1.41 13.00
N LEU A 90 0.41 -2.67 12.72
CA LEU A 90 0.98 -3.84 13.41
C LEU A 90 2.51 -3.89 13.26
N LYS A 91 3.03 -3.50 12.10
CA LYS A 91 4.48 -3.40 11.83
C LYS A 91 5.15 -2.27 12.59
N ASN A 92 4.48 -1.11 12.71
CA ASN A 92 5.00 0.04 13.44
C ASN A 92 4.80 -0.03 14.95
N LYS A 93 3.83 -0.80 15.44
CA LYS A 93 3.44 -0.89 16.84
C LYS A 93 4.61 -1.09 17.81
N PRO A 94 5.63 -1.93 17.52
CA PRO A 94 6.79 -2.10 18.40
C PRO A 94 7.65 -0.84 18.55
N PHE A 95 7.59 0.08 17.60
CA PHE A 95 8.40 1.30 17.55
C PHE A 95 7.66 2.53 18.09
N LEU A 96 6.36 2.41 18.41
CA LEU A 96 5.51 3.53 18.81
C LEU A 96 5.19 3.50 20.32
N PRO A 97 5.14 4.66 20.99
CA PRO A 97 4.58 4.75 22.34
C PRO A 97 3.07 4.46 22.31
N ARG A 98 2.51 4.02 23.46
CA ARG A 98 1.10 3.58 23.55
C ARG A 98 0.11 4.62 23.03
N TRP A 99 0.31 5.90 23.35
CA TRP A 99 -0.58 6.97 22.91
C TRP A 99 -0.59 7.13 21.38
N ALA A 100 0.59 7.07 20.74
CA ALA A 100 0.71 7.19 19.29
C ALA A 100 0.13 5.96 18.58
N SER A 101 0.28 4.78 19.16
CA SER A 101 -0.32 3.55 18.64
C SER A 101 -1.85 3.59 18.68
N ILE A 102 -2.45 4.14 19.75
CA ILE A 102 -3.89 4.34 19.88
C ILE A 102 -4.36 5.42 18.89
N PHE A 103 -3.65 6.54 18.80
CA PHE A 103 -3.98 7.61 17.86
C PHE A 103 -3.98 7.11 16.40
N TYR A 104 -2.98 6.32 16.02
CA TYR A 104 -2.90 5.72 14.69
C TYR A 104 -4.14 4.89 14.37
N ILE A 105 -4.50 3.92 15.22
CA ILE A 105 -5.63 3.03 14.91
C ILE A 105 -6.98 3.74 15.05
N ALA A 106 -7.11 4.69 15.98
CA ALA A 106 -8.33 5.49 16.14
C ALA A 106 -8.63 6.30 14.88
N THR A 107 -7.61 6.91 14.28
CA THR A 107 -7.77 7.66 13.02
C THR A 107 -8.14 6.74 11.84
N VAL A 108 -7.58 5.51 11.76
CA VAL A 108 -8.00 4.50 10.75
C VAL A 108 -9.48 4.10 10.91
N ILE A 109 -10.01 4.09 12.14
CA ILE A 109 -11.42 3.80 12.39
C ILE A 109 -12.31 5.01 12.03
N LEU A 110 -11.86 6.22 12.34
CA LEU A 110 -12.60 7.45 12.07
C LEU A 110 -12.80 7.74 10.58
N VAL A 111 -12.01 7.13 9.69
CA VAL A 111 -12.16 7.31 8.24
C VAL A 111 -13.22 6.39 7.60
N GLN A 112 -13.72 5.38 8.31
CA GLN A 112 -14.70 4.44 7.75
C GLN A 112 -15.99 5.10 7.23
N PRO A 113 -16.57 6.14 7.88
CA PRO A 113 -17.72 6.86 7.34
C PRO A 113 -17.46 7.53 5.98
N TYR A 114 -16.24 8.03 5.75
CA TYR A 114 -15.86 8.59 4.44
C TYR A 114 -15.91 7.50 3.35
N TRP A 115 -15.39 6.31 3.63
CA TRP A 115 -15.41 5.21 2.66
C TRP A 115 -16.82 4.72 2.32
N VAL A 116 -17.74 4.76 3.29
CA VAL A 116 -19.17 4.48 3.04
C VAL A 116 -19.77 5.55 2.11
N LEU A 117 -19.51 6.83 2.40
CA LEU A 117 -19.95 7.93 1.55
C LEU A 117 -19.41 7.80 0.12
N GLU A 118 -18.13 7.46 -0.02
CA GLU A 118 -17.46 7.34 -1.31
C GLU A 118 -18.04 6.21 -2.16
N ILE A 119 -18.38 5.05 -1.57
CA ILE A 119 -19.05 3.95 -2.28
C ILE A 119 -20.42 4.39 -2.80
N VAL A 120 -21.20 5.10 -1.97
CA VAL A 120 -22.52 5.61 -2.37
C VAL A 120 -22.39 6.66 -3.46
N ALA A 121 -21.44 7.60 -3.31
CA ALA A 121 -21.18 8.63 -4.31
C ALA A 121 -20.75 8.03 -5.65
N ASN A 122 -19.86 7.02 -5.62
CA ASN A 122 -19.44 6.26 -6.80
C ASN A 122 -20.65 5.60 -7.48
N PHE A 123 -21.47 4.87 -6.72
CA PHE A 123 -22.66 4.21 -7.25
C PHE A 123 -23.61 5.20 -7.96
N LEU A 124 -23.94 6.32 -7.31
CA LEU A 124 -24.83 7.34 -7.87
C LEU A 124 -24.22 8.04 -9.09
N TYR A 125 -22.90 8.22 -9.14
CA TYR A 125 -22.20 8.82 -10.26
C TYR A 125 -22.23 7.94 -11.52
N PHE A 126 -22.00 6.64 -11.36
CA PHE A 126 -22.07 5.69 -12.48
C PHE A 126 -23.52 5.33 -12.86
N ALA A 127 -24.48 5.51 -11.96
CA ALA A 127 -25.92 5.46 -12.26
C ALA A 127 -26.44 6.72 -12.97
N ASN A 128 -25.63 7.79 -13.05
CA ASN A 128 -25.99 9.09 -13.62
C ASN A 128 -27.06 9.86 -12.82
N ASP A 129 -27.19 9.57 -11.51
CA ASP A 129 -28.15 10.19 -10.60
C ASP A 129 -27.55 11.40 -9.84
N SER A 130 -26.23 11.41 -9.59
CA SER A 130 -25.58 12.47 -8.82
C SER A 130 -24.10 12.68 -9.17
N ASN A 131 -23.65 13.94 -9.12
CA ASN A 131 -22.25 14.32 -9.31
C ASN A 131 -21.45 14.39 -7.99
N LEU A 132 -22.00 13.86 -6.89
CA LEU A 132 -21.36 13.91 -5.57
C LEU A 132 -19.92 13.38 -5.57
N PHE A 133 -19.66 12.33 -6.36
CA PHE A 133 -18.34 11.70 -6.49
C PHE A 133 -17.25 12.69 -6.93
N VAL A 134 -17.57 13.66 -7.80
CA VAL A 134 -16.60 14.66 -8.28
C VAL A 134 -16.13 15.56 -7.13
N TYR A 135 -17.01 15.83 -6.16
CA TYR A 135 -16.69 16.67 -5.01
C TYR A 135 -16.00 15.92 -3.88
N THR A 136 -16.27 14.63 -3.70
CA THR A 136 -15.65 13.82 -2.64
C THR A 136 -14.27 13.29 -3.03
N ARG A 137 -14.05 13.01 -4.32
CA ARG A 137 -12.82 12.40 -4.85
C ARG A 137 -11.50 13.12 -4.50
N PRO A 138 -11.39 14.47 -4.49
CA PRO A 138 -10.14 15.14 -4.09
C PRO A 138 -9.71 14.82 -2.66
N TYR A 139 -10.66 14.42 -1.79
CA TYR A 139 -10.39 14.03 -0.42
C TYR A 139 -9.92 12.57 -0.28
N GLU A 140 -10.00 11.77 -1.34
CA GLU A 140 -9.66 10.33 -1.31
C GLU A 140 -8.24 10.10 -0.81
N ALA A 141 -7.28 10.87 -1.33
CA ALA A 141 -5.89 10.76 -0.90
C ALA A 141 -5.69 11.08 0.59
N LEU A 142 -6.42 12.07 1.12
CA LEU A 142 -6.38 12.44 2.54
C LEU A 142 -6.92 11.31 3.43
N PHE A 143 -7.95 10.60 2.96
CA PHE A 143 -8.59 9.53 3.72
C PHE A 143 -7.99 8.14 3.45
N ARG A 144 -7.02 8.02 2.54
CA ARG A 144 -6.35 6.78 2.16
C ARG A 144 -4.89 6.70 2.59
N ASP A 145 -4.13 7.78 2.34
CA ASP A 145 -2.66 7.73 2.27
C ASP A 145 -1.86 8.24 3.49
N PRO A 146 -2.38 9.04 4.45
CA PRO A 146 -1.55 9.59 5.53
C PRO A 146 -0.84 8.55 6.40
N TRP A 147 -1.53 7.44 6.73
CA TRP A 147 -0.96 6.36 7.54
C TRP A 147 0.22 5.66 6.86
N TRP A 148 0.15 5.53 5.54
CA TRP A 148 1.23 4.97 4.74
C TRP A 148 2.45 5.90 4.75
N ILE A 149 2.24 7.19 4.50
CA ILE A 149 3.32 8.20 4.52
C ILE A 149 4.00 8.21 5.91
N PHE A 150 3.21 8.25 6.98
CA PHE A 150 3.74 8.14 8.34
C PHE A 150 4.54 6.86 8.55
N THR A 151 4.04 5.73 8.05
CA THR A 151 4.70 4.42 8.20
C THR A 151 6.06 4.40 7.53
N VAL A 152 6.17 4.90 6.30
CA VAL A 152 7.44 4.99 5.58
C VAL A 152 8.43 5.89 6.34
N LEU A 153 7.99 7.09 6.73
CA LEU A 153 8.85 8.03 7.46
C LEU A 153 9.30 7.48 8.81
N ASN A 154 8.39 6.87 9.58
CA ASN A 154 8.70 6.29 10.88
C ASN A 154 9.67 5.11 10.75
N LEU A 155 9.51 4.26 9.72
CA LEU A 155 10.40 3.13 9.48
C LEU A 155 11.81 3.62 9.10
N LEU A 156 11.93 4.57 8.17
CA LEU A 156 13.21 5.16 7.78
C LEU A 156 13.89 5.88 8.95
N TRP A 157 13.13 6.63 9.74
CA TRP A 157 13.62 7.30 10.93
C TRP A 157 14.17 6.30 11.97
N ASN A 158 13.40 5.26 12.29
CA ASN A 158 13.84 4.25 13.26
C ASN A 158 15.10 3.51 12.78
N ILE A 159 15.23 3.25 11.48
CA ILE A 159 16.45 2.64 10.92
C ILE A 159 17.68 3.53 11.19
N LYS A 160 17.57 4.82 10.86
CA LYS A 160 18.65 5.77 11.05
C LYS A 160 19.02 5.94 12.52
N THR A 161 18.03 6.12 13.39
CA THR A 161 18.27 6.52 14.79
C THR A 161 18.54 5.35 15.73
N ARG A 162 17.93 4.16 15.51
CA ARG A 162 18.09 3.01 16.41
C ARG A 162 19.23 2.09 16.01
N TYR A 163 19.62 2.08 14.74
CA TYR A 163 20.58 1.09 14.25
C TYR A 163 21.88 1.71 13.74
N GLU A 164 21.99 3.04 13.65
CA GLU A 164 23.20 3.76 13.25
C GLU A 164 23.86 3.20 11.97
N PHE A 165 23.06 2.68 11.05
CA PHE A 165 23.54 2.15 9.78
C PHE A 165 23.28 3.13 8.66
N GLY A 166 24.22 3.23 7.72
CA GLY A 166 23.98 3.88 6.44
C GLY A 166 23.03 3.03 5.59
N TYR A 167 22.08 3.67 4.90
CA TYR A 167 21.14 2.95 4.02
C TYR A 167 21.84 2.07 2.98
N ILE A 168 23.00 2.50 2.46
CA ILE A 168 23.79 1.74 1.48
C ILE A 168 24.39 0.47 2.09
N GLU A 169 24.90 0.56 3.33
CA GLU A 169 25.44 -0.59 4.05
C GLU A 169 24.34 -1.62 4.33
N LEU A 170 23.15 -1.13 4.70
CA LEU A 170 21.98 -1.96 4.95
C LEU A 170 21.48 -2.67 3.67
N VAL A 171 21.48 -1.98 2.53
CA VAL A 171 21.14 -2.59 1.23
C VAL A 171 22.17 -3.60 0.77
N ARG A 172 23.47 -3.34 1.02
CA ARG A 172 24.53 -4.32 0.73
C ARG A 172 24.43 -5.57 1.60
N ALA A 173 24.08 -5.40 2.88
CA ALA A 173 23.88 -6.52 3.80
C ALA A 173 22.60 -7.32 3.49
N SER A 174 21.55 -6.66 3.01
CA SER A 174 20.29 -7.29 2.59
C SER A 174 19.72 -6.62 1.35
N PRO A 175 19.94 -7.18 0.14
CA PRO A 175 19.41 -6.64 -1.10
C PRO A 175 17.87 -6.50 -1.11
N ARG A 176 17.17 -7.40 -0.41
CA ARG A 176 15.71 -7.38 -0.25
C ARG A 176 15.24 -6.11 0.46
N PHE A 177 16.05 -5.59 1.39
CA PHE A 177 15.77 -4.33 2.05
C PHE A 177 15.85 -3.13 1.09
N GLY A 178 16.75 -3.20 0.09
CA GLY A 178 16.79 -2.21 -1.00
C GLY A 178 15.51 -2.22 -1.84
N VAL A 179 15.01 -3.42 -2.19
CA VAL A 179 13.73 -3.55 -2.90
C VAL A 179 12.58 -2.98 -2.07
N LEU A 180 12.57 -3.21 -0.75
CA LEU A 180 11.58 -2.65 0.16
C LEU A 180 11.56 -1.12 0.12
N ILE A 181 12.72 -0.48 0.29
CA ILE A 181 12.84 0.99 0.24
C ILE A 181 12.41 1.51 -1.14
N GLY A 182 12.86 0.86 -2.21
CA GLY A 182 12.49 1.23 -3.58
C GLY A 182 10.99 1.19 -3.80
N ALA A 183 10.33 0.12 -3.34
CA ALA A 183 8.88 -0.01 -3.40
C ALA A 183 8.15 1.06 -2.57
N MET A 184 8.66 1.41 -1.38
CA MET A 184 8.10 2.51 -0.57
C MET A 184 8.17 3.86 -1.32
N PHE A 185 9.33 4.23 -1.85
CA PHE A 185 9.46 5.49 -2.59
C PHE A 185 8.61 5.51 -3.86
N LEU A 186 8.58 4.39 -4.60
CA LEU A 186 7.79 4.29 -5.82
C LEU A 186 6.29 4.38 -5.53
N SER A 187 5.82 3.77 -4.43
CA SER A 187 4.43 3.94 -3.98
C SER A 187 4.08 5.40 -3.68
N ILE A 188 4.97 6.15 -3.01
CA ILE A 188 4.75 7.56 -2.70
C ILE A 188 4.76 8.40 -3.97
N ALA A 189 5.68 8.13 -4.90
CA ALA A 189 5.71 8.82 -6.20
C ALA A 189 4.39 8.64 -6.96
N PHE A 190 3.84 7.42 -6.99
CA PHE A 190 2.54 7.18 -7.62
C PHE A 190 1.37 7.81 -6.86
N ILE A 191 1.40 7.90 -5.53
CA ILE A 191 0.40 8.66 -4.75
C ILE A 191 0.42 10.15 -5.15
N ILE A 192 1.61 10.74 -5.28
CA ILE A 192 1.74 12.15 -5.68
C ILE A 192 1.19 12.35 -7.09
N THR A 193 1.57 11.48 -8.04
CA THR A 193 1.04 11.55 -9.41
C THR A 193 -0.47 11.36 -9.45
N ASP A 194 -1.01 10.47 -8.62
CA ASP A 194 -2.45 10.24 -8.48
C ASP A 194 -3.18 11.49 -7.99
N ILE A 195 -2.67 12.15 -6.94
CA ILE A 195 -3.20 13.42 -6.42
C ILE A 195 -3.17 14.50 -7.50
N CYS A 196 -2.04 14.68 -8.19
CA CYS A 196 -1.90 15.68 -9.24
C CYS A 196 -2.87 15.43 -10.42
N ALA A 197 -3.15 14.16 -10.73
CA ALA A 197 -4.13 13.79 -11.74
C ALA A 197 -5.58 14.06 -11.28
N VAL A 198 -5.93 13.71 -10.03
CA VAL A 198 -7.28 13.93 -9.48
C VAL A 198 -7.60 15.41 -9.24
N THR A 199 -6.60 16.22 -8.92
CA THR A 199 -6.75 17.68 -8.73
C THR A 199 -6.64 18.48 -10.03
N HIS A 200 -6.63 17.80 -11.18
CA HIS A 200 -6.53 18.37 -12.53
C HIS A 200 -5.29 19.26 -12.76
N VAL A 201 -4.20 19.06 -12.02
CA VAL A 201 -2.91 19.75 -12.29
C VAL A 201 -2.36 19.34 -13.66
N PHE A 202 -2.61 18.09 -14.07
CA PHE A 202 -2.30 17.60 -15.41
C PHE A 202 -3.46 17.83 -16.39
N SER A 203 -3.96 19.06 -16.52
CA SER A 203 -5.15 19.41 -17.30
C SER A 203 -5.02 19.20 -18.83
N GLY A 204 -3.85 18.78 -19.32
CA GLY A 204 -3.56 18.62 -20.76
C GLY A 204 -3.21 17.20 -21.23
N ALA A 205 -3.19 16.19 -20.34
CA ALA A 205 -2.65 14.86 -20.67
C ALA A 205 -3.68 13.87 -21.26
N GLY A 206 -4.95 14.27 -21.47
CA GLY A 206 -5.96 13.42 -22.10
C GLY A 206 -6.36 12.19 -21.27
N LEU A 207 -6.17 12.22 -19.95
CA LEU A 207 -6.69 11.19 -19.04
C LEU A 207 -8.14 11.55 -18.68
N PRO A 208 -9.14 10.74 -19.09
CA PRO A 208 -10.54 11.00 -18.75
C PRO A 208 -10.76 10.96 -17.24
N ASP A 209 -11.61 11.84 -16.73
CA ASP A 209 -12.00 11.87 -15.32
C ASP A 209 -12.57 10.51 -14.90
N GLY A 210 -11.81 9.76 -14.09
CA GLY A 210 -12.18 8.40 -13.69
C GLY A 210 -11.13 7.35 -14.03
N ILE A 211 -10.35 7.54 -15.08
CA ILE A 211 -9.39 6.54 -15.58
C ILE A 211 -7.98 6.97 -15.20
N ASN A 212 -7.56 6.57 -14.01
CA ASN A 212 -6.22 6.84 -13.52
C ASN A 212 -5.54 5.53 -13.07
N PRO A 213 -4.42 5.13 -13.70
CA PRO A 213 -3.70 3.91 -13.33
C PRO A 213 -2.80 4.10 -12.08
N PHE A 214 -2.49 5.33 -11.68
CA PHE A 214 -1.47 5.62 -10.67
C PHE A 214 -1.83 5.10 -9.28
N TRP A 215 -3.10 5.19 -8.85
CA TRP A 215 -3.51 4.58 -7.58
C TRP A 215 -3.34 3.06 -7.57
N LYS A 216 -3.60 2.36 -8.70
CA LYS A 216 -3.41 0.92 -8.82
C LYS A 216 -1.94 0.54 -8.67
N LEU A 217 -1.06 1.31 -9.31
CA LEU A 217 0.38 1.16 -9.18
C LEU A 217 0.84 1.42 -7.74
N ALA A 218 0.39 2.52 -7.13
CA ALA A 218 0.69 2.82 -5.72
C ALA A 218 0.26 1.67 -4.79
N PHE A 219 -0.94 1.13 -5.01
CA PHE A 219 -1.47 0.01 -4.24
C PHE A 219 -0.65 -1.27 -4.41
N VAL A 220 -0.23 -1.62 -5.63
CA VAL A 220 0.65 -2.76 -5.87
C VAL A 220 1.97 -2.62 -5.13
N PHE A 221 2.61 -1.45 -5.21
CA PHE A 221 3.89 -1.22 -4.52
C PHE A 221 3.74 -1.23 -2.99
N LYS A 222 2.63 -0.71 -2.45
CA LYS A 222 2.27 -0.87 -1.03
C LYS A 222 2.21 -2.34 -0.62
N CYS A 223 1.41 -3.14 -1.33
CA CYS A 223 1.28 -4.59 -1.08
C CYS A 223 2.62 -5.34 -1.22
N LEU A 224 3.48 -4.90 -2.15
CA LEU A 224 4.81 -5.47 -2.33
C LEU A 224 5.70 -5.25 -1.09
N THR A 225 5.63 -4.07 -0.47
CA THR A 225 6.34 -3.84 0.79
C THR A 225 5.86 -4.80 1.86
N ASP A 226 4.56 -5.13 1.86
CA ASP A 226 4.01 -5.99 2.88
C ASP A 226 4.48 -7.44 2.77
N THR A 227 4.53 -7.92 1.53
CA THR A 227 5.03 -9.24 1.15
C THR A 227 6.53 -9.38 1.46
N ILE A 228 7.35 -8.37 1.16
CA ILE A 228 8.80 -8.40 1.40
C ILE A 228 9.16 -8.34 2.90
N ILE A 229 8.40 -7.59 3.71
CA ILE A 229 8.69 -7.41 5.14
C ILE A 229 8.55 -8.73 5.93
N LEU A 230 7.70 -9.66 5.50
CA LEU A 230 7.39 -10.89 6.23
C LEU A 230 8.58 -11.85 6.40
N ASP A 231 9.49 -11.91 5.43
CA ASP A 231 10.55 -12.94 5.44
C ASP A 231 11.85 -12.49 6.10
N ASP A 232 12.21 -11.21 5.97
CA ASP A 232 13.61 -10.79 6.20
C ASP A 232 13.81 -9.62 7.12
N PHE A 233 12.79 -8.80 7.44
CA PHE A 233 13.06 -7.59 8.21
C PHE A 233 13.64 -7.91 9.60
N LYS A 234 12.99 -8.83 10.33
CA LYS A 234 13.47 -9.30 11.64
C LYS A 234 14.77 -10.09 11.52
N THR A 235 14.89 -10.97 10.53
CA THR A 235 16.08 -11.80 10.32
C THR A 235 17.32 -10.96 9.96
N ALA A 236 17.16 -9.97 9.09
CA ALA A 236 18.22 -9.04 8.68
C ALA A 236 18.65 -8.15 9.85
N LEU A 237 17.69 -7.62 10.61
CA LEU A 237 17.96 -6.88 11.84
C LEU A 237 18.71 -7.72 12.88
N ASP A 238 18.26 -8.95 13.12
CA ASP A 238 18.90 -9.87 14.07
C ASP A 238 20.29 -10.32 13.59
N ARG A 239 20.51 -10.45 12.27
CA ARG A 239 21.83 -10.72 11.68
C ARG A 239 22.78 -9.53 11.85
N LEU A 240 22.30 -8.32 11.58
CA LEU A 240 23.10 -7.09 11.70
C LEU A 240 23.43 -6.76 13.16
N LYS A 241 22.49 -6.94 14.09
CA LYS A 241 22.74 -6.80 15.53
C LYS A 241 23.83 -7.77 15.98
N ARG A 242 23.77 -9.03 15.53
CA ARG A 242 24.80 -10.04 15.81
C ARG A 242 26.17 -9.64 15.24
N HIS A 243 26.21 -9.12 14.02
CA HIS A 243 27.46 -8.68 13.40
C HIS A 243 28.11 -7.50 14.15
N LYS A 244 27.35 -6.48 14.56
CA LYS A 244 27.89 -5.40 15.40
C LYS A 244 28.34 -5.89 16.78
N MET A 245 27.56 -6.76 17.45
CA MET A 245 27.98 -7.32 18.74
C MET A 245 29.28 -8.14 18.62
N GLN A 246 29.49 -8.86 17.52
CA GLN A 246 30.74 -9.58 17.26
C GLN A 246 31.93 -8.63 17.05
N ILE A 247 31.75 -7.54 16.30
CA ILE A 247 32.80 -6.53 16.10
C ILE A 247 33.18 -5.90 17.45
N PHE A 248 32.20 -5.41 18.23
CA PHE A 248 32.45 -4.79 19.53
C PHE A 248 33.09 -5.77 20.54
N GLY A 249 32.65 -7.04 20.58
CA GLY A 249 33.27 -8.06 21.42
C GLY A 249 34.74 -8.32 21.06
N SER A 250 35.05 -8.40 19.77
CA SER A 250 36.43 -8.61 19.30
C SER A 250 37.38 -7.44 19.61
N THR A 251 36.87 -6.20 19.65
CA THR A 251 37.67 -5.03 20.01
C THR A 251 38.04 -5.02 21.49
N ILE A 252 37.10 -5.39 22.38
CA ILE A 252 37.33 -5.44 23.84
C ILE A 252 38.34 -6.54 24.20
N ASP A 253 38.24 -7.72 23.58
CA ASP A 253 39.22 -8.81 23.81
C ASP A 253 40.63 -8.44 23.33
N SER A 254 40.75 -7.59 22.31
CA SER A 254 42.05 -7.12 21.81
C SER A 254 42.69 -6.00 22.65
N GLU A 255 41.89 -5.23 23.40
CA GLU A 255 42.39 -4.21 24.34
C GLU A 255 42.65 -4.78 25.73
N GLY A 256 41.92 -5.81 26.17
CA GLY A 256 42.14 -6.48 27.46
C GLY A 256 43.36 -7.41 27.50
N ASN A 257 43.99 -7.68 26.34
CA ASN A 257 45.14 -8.57 26.19
C ASN A 257 46.45 -7.81 25.88
N ARG A 258 46.48 -6.49 26.13
CA ARG A 258 47.65 -5.62 26.05
C ARG A 258 48.09 -5.12 27.41
#